data_AF-A0A077MA96-F1
#
_entry.id   AF-A0A077MA96-F1
#
_cell.length_a   1.000
_cell.length_b   1.000
_cell.length_c   1.000
_cell.angle_alpha   90.00
_cell.angle_beta   90.00
_cell.angle_gamma   90.00
#
_symmetry.space_group_name_H-M   'P 1'
#
loop_
_entity.id
_entity.type
_entity.pdbx_description
1 polymer ?
#
loop_
_entity_poly.entity_id
_entity_poly.type
_entity_poly.pdbx_seq_one_letter_code
_entity_poly.pdbx_strand_id
1 'polypeptide(L)'
;MSTNDELYGEGDRQLIAILAALVQDEESTPQAVLEAASAIHDWVDVDARLAELTADPVLTRGDESALAFAVGSIRLRVEIEPAGYRRRRLVLVAHDEDTVEAAEVISAQFPNGQVIPVAPDRFGERITQVPAGTVRMIAVFPSGVVCSPWFTV
;
A
#
# COMPACT_ATOMS: atom_id res chain seq x y z
N MET A 1 4.44 40.27 25.29
CA MET A 1 5.55 40.43 24.32
C MET A 1 6.36 39.16 24.38
N SER A 2 6.42 38.45 23.25
CA SER A 2 6.85 37.06 23.08
C SER A 2 8.34 36.84 23.30
N THR A 3 8.70 35.74 23.96
CA THR A 3 10.08 35.31 24.26
C THR A 3 10.72 34.47 23.15
N ASN A 4 10.11 34.36 21.97
CA ASN A 4 10.55 33.45 20.89
C ASN A 4 11.21 34.14 19.68
N ASP A 5 11.37 35.46 19.69
CA ASP A 5 11.80 36.23 18.51
C ASP A 5 13.33 36.28 18.31
N GLU A 6 14.11 35.83 19.30
CA GLU A 6 15.59 35.92 19.29
C GLU A 6 16.29 34.68 18.72
N LEU A 7 15.56 33.60 18.39
CA LEU A 7 16.16 32.30 18.03
C LEU A 7 16.30 32.03 16.52
N TYR A 8 15.79 32.92 15.68
CA TYR A 8 15.77 32.74 14.23
C TYR A 8 16.53 33.87 13.53
N GLY A 9 17.56 33.51 12.76
CA GLY A 9 18.31 34.44 11.93
C GLY A 9 17.45 35.00 10.79
N GLU A 10 17.97 36.01 10.08
CA GLU A 10 17.25 36.65 8.96
C GLU A 10 16.89 35.66 7.84
N GLY A 11 17.76 34.69 7.57
CA GLY A 11 17.51 33.61 6.61
C GLY A 11 16.41 32.63 7.06
N ASP A 12 16.34 32.33 8.36
CA ASP A 12 15.29 31.46 8.91
C ASP A 12 13.92 32.12 8.81
N ARG A 13 13.84 33.45 9.03
CA ARG A 13 12.60 34.20 8.87
C ARG A 13 12.13 34.25 7.42
N GLN A 14 13.05 34.37 6.46
CA GLN A 14 12.71 34.28 5.04
C GLN A 14 12.21 32.88 4.66
N LEU A 15 12.87 31.82 5.14
CA LEU A 15 12.43 30.45 4.91
C LEU A 15 11.05 30.19 5.52
N ILE A 16 10.81 30.65 6.75
CA ILE A 16 9.50 30.55 7.41
C ILE A 16 8.44 31.32 6.64
N ALA A 17 8.75 32.51 6.11
CA ALA A 17 7.80 33.29 5.31
C ALA A 17 7.46 32.59 3.98
N ILE A 18 8.44 31.96 3.32
CA ILE A 18 8.23 31.19 2.09
C ILE A 18 7.40 29.94 2.37
N LEU A 19 7.71 29.22 3.45
CA LEU A 19 6.93 28.04 3.86
C LEU A 19 5.49 28.42 4.25
N ALA A 20 5.29 29.53 4.94
CA ALA A 20 3.96 30.04 5.28
C ALA A 20 3.15 30.42 4.03
N ALA A 21 3.80 31.04 3.02
CA ALA A 21 3.16 31.36 1.76
C ALA A 21 2.79 30.10 0.95
N LEU A 22 3.66 29.09 0.93
CA LEU A 22 3.39 27.81 0.27
C LEU A 22 2.23 27.06 0.93
N VAL A 23 2.17 27.05 2.27
CA VAL A 23 1.07 26.44 3.02
C VAL A 23 -0.24 27.21 2.80
N GLN A 24 -0.21 28.54 2.73
CA GLN A 24 -1.41 29.34 2.42
C GLN A 24 -1.92 29.12 0.99
N ASP A 25 -1.02 28.95 0.02
CA ASP A 25 -1.41 28.64 -1.37
C ASP A 25 -2.01 27.22 -1.47
N GLU A 26 -1.48 26.26 -0.70
CA GLU A 26 -1.99 24.87 -0.60
C GLU A 26 -3.33 24.78 0.16
N GLU A 27 -3.55 25.67 1.14
CA GLU A 27 -4.80 25.77 1.93
C GLU A 27 -5.99 26.41 1.18
N SER A 28 -5.84 26.83 -0.08
CA SER A 28 -6.93 27.46 -0.84
C SER A 28 -7.98 26.46 -1.34
N THR A 29 -8.50 25.64 -0.43
CA THR A 29 -9.68 24.81 -0.67
C THR A 29 -10.87 25.74 -0.97
N PRO A 30 -11.53 25.63 -2.13
CA PRO A 30 -12.62 26.52 -2.49
C PRO A 30 -13.75 26.46 -1.44
N GLN A 31 -14.28 27.62 -1.04
CA GLN A 31 -15.29 27.73 0.02
C GLN A 31 -16.50 26.80 -0.18
N ALA A 32 -16.90 26.59 -1.44
CA ALA A 32 -17.99 25.67 -1.80
C ALA A 32 -17.72 24.21 -1.44
N VAL A 33 -16.44 23.79 -1.43
CA VAL A 33 -16.01 22.44 -1.03
C VAL A 33 -16.05 22.29 0.48
N LEU A 34 -15.63 23.33 1.23
CA LEU A 34 -15.72 23.35 2.69
C LEU A 34 -17.18 23.34 3.18
N GLU A 35 -18.05 24.10 2.52
CA GLU A 35 -19.48 24.14 2.81
C GLU A 35 -20.17 22.80 2.49
N ALA A 36 -19.78 22.13 1.40
CA ALA A 36 -20.27 20.80 1.06
C ALA A 36 -19.78 19.73 2.05
N ALA A 37 -18.51 19.80 2.49
CA ALA A 37 -17.94 18.89 3.47
C ALA A 37 -18.61 19.05 4.85
N SER A 38 -18.83 20.30 5.29
CA SER A 38 -19.53 20.61 6.54
C SER A 38 -21.00 20.22 6.52
N ALA A 39 -21.65 20.26 5.35
CA ALA A 39 -23.07 19.89 5.22
C ALA A 39 -23.28 18.36 5.19
N ILE A 40 -22.26 17.60 4.77
CA ILE A 40 -22.43 16.16 4.54
C ILE A 40 -22.27 15.37 5.83
N HIS A 41 -21.20 15.53 6.63
CA HIS A 41 -21.12 14.88 7.95
C HIS A 41 -19.85 15.31 8.72
N ASP A 42 -20.00 15.33 10.04
CA ASP A 42 -19.04 15.37 11.16
C ASP A 42 -17.79 14.46 10.99
N TRP A 43 -16.96 14.70 9.96
CA TRP A 43 -15.86 13.81 9.58
C TRP A 43 -14.51 14.44 9.90
N VAL A 44 -13.90 13.94 10.97
CA VAL A 44 -12.66 14.43 11.58
C VAL A 44 -11.40 14.17 10.73
N ASP A 45 -11.50 13.50 9.58
CA ASP A 45 -10.32 13.18 8.77
C ASP A 45 -10.67 13.01 7.28
N VAL A 46 -10.69 14.14 6.56
CA VAL A 46 -11.02 14.21 5.13
C VAL A 46 -9.96 13.49 4.30
N ASP A 47 -8.69 13.60 4.66
CA ASP A 47 -7.58 13.00 3.90
C ASP A 47 -7.56 11.48 4.01
N ALA A 48 -7.83 10.93 5.21
CA ALA A 48 -7.97 9.48 5.38
C ALA A 48 -9.13 8.91 4.56
N ARG A 49 -10.23 9.66 4.40
CA ARG A 49 -11.37 9.23 3.59
C ARG A 49 -11.18 9.47 2.10
N LEU A 50 -10.45 10.50 1.70
CA LEU A 50 -10.07 10.69 0.30
C LEU A 50 -9.11 9.58 -0.15
N ALA A 51 -8.17 9.17 0.70
CA ALA A 51 -7.28 8.04 0.46
C ALA A 51 -8.04 6.72 0.32
N GLU A 52 -9.10 6.53 1.12
CA GLU A 52 -9.97 5.35 1.01
C GLU A 52 -10.86 5.37 -0.25
N LEU A 53 -11.33 6.56 -0.68
CA LEU A 53 -12.14 6.74 -1.88
C LEU A 53 -11.33 6.69 -3.19
N THR A 54 -10.03 6.98 -3.13
CA THR A 54 -9.10 6.92 -4.27
C THR A 54 -8.33 5.59 -4.32
N ALA A 55 -8.46 4.73 -3.32
CA ALA A 55 -8.01 3.36 -3.39
C ALA A 55 -8.77 2.64 -4.52
N ASP A 56 -8.05 1.91 -5.37
CA ASP A 56 -8.65 1.09 -6.41
C ASP A 56 -9.75 0.20 -5.81
N PRO A 57 -10.97 0.18 -6.39
CA PRO A 57 -12.08 -0.57 -5.81
C PRO A 57 -11.75 -2.07 -5.83
N VAL A 58 -11.45 -2.62 -4.66
CA VAL A 58 -11.37 -4.07 -4.46
C VAL A 58 -12.79 -4.62 -4.53
N LEU A 59 -13.13 -5.24 -5.67
CA LEU A 59 -14.38 -5.98 -5.86
C LEU A 59 -14.38 -7.19 -4.92
N THR A 60 -14.83 -7.01 -3.68
CA THR A 60 -14.94 -8.09 -2.69
C THR A 60 -16.29 -8.80 -2.86
N ARG A 61 -16.31 -9.86 -3.65
CA ARG A 61 -17.43 -10.81 -3.67
C ARG A 61 -17.17 -11.88 -2.60
N GLY A 62 -17.51 -11.57 -1.35
CA GLY A 62 -17.61 -12.53 -0.23
C GLY A 62 -16.39 -13.44 -0.02
N ASP A 63 -15.50 -13.07 0.89
CA ASP A 63 -14.28 -13.80 1.31
C ASP A 63 -13.11 -13.82 0.33
N GLU A 64 -13.30 -13.37 -0.90
CA GLU A 64 -12.22 -13.10 -1.86
C GLU A 64 -11.62 -11.72 -1.58
N SER A 65 -10.30 -11.65 -1.41
CA SER A 65 -9.57 -10.38 -1.27
C SER A 65 -8.34 -10.36 -2.16
N ALA A 66 -8.05 -9.18 -2.72
CA ALA A 66 -6.87 -8.94 -3.54
C ALA A 66 -6.05 -7.82 -2.90
N LEU A 67 -4.75 -8.08 -2.73
CA LEU A 67 -3.78 -7.12 -2.22
C LEU A 67 -2.76 -6.83 -3.31
N ALA A 68 -2.46 -5.56 -3.53
CA ALA A 68 -1.43 -5.11 -4.47
C ALA A 68 -0.38 -4.28 -3.72
N PHE A 69 0.88 -4.50 -4.07
CA PHE A 69 2.03 -3.80 -3.51
C PHE A 69 2.94 -3.33 -4.63
N ALA A 70 3.58 -2.18 -4.41
CA ALA A 70 4.40 -1.50 -5.38
C ALA A 70 5.72 -1.06 -4.74
N VAL A 71 6.85 -1.34 -5.40
CA VAL A 71 8.17 -0.81 -5.04
C VAL A 71 8.90 -0.44 -6.33
N GLY A 72 8.96 0.86 -6.66
CA GLY A 72 9.45 1.30 -7.96
C GLY A 72 8.58 0.74 -9.10
N SER A 73 9.22 0.09 -10.09
CA SER A 73 8.59 -0.62 -11.20
C SER A 73 8.06 -2.01 -10.84
N ILE A 74 8.41 -2.53 -9.67
CA ILE A 74 8.03 -3.88 -9.26
C ILE A 74 6.62 -3.86 -8.67
N ARG A 75 5.76 -4.75 -9.18
CA ARG A 75 4.41 -4.99 -8.71
C ARG A 75 4.29 -6.40 -8.14
N LEU A 76 3.72 -6.47 -6.95
CA LEU A 76 3.32 -7.73 -6.31
C LEU A 76 1.80 -7.72 -6.14
N ARG A 77 1.14 -8.82 -6.50
CA ARG A 77 -0.29 -9.02 -6.29
C ARG A 77 -0.54 -10.37 -5.65
N VAL A 78 -1.43 -10.37 -4.67
CA VAL A 78 -1.86 -11.56 -3.95
C VAL A 78 -3.37 -11.61 -3.97
N GLU A 79 -3.93 -12.67 -4.52
CA GLU A 79 -5.36 -12.96 -4.44
C GLU A 79 -5.58 -14.07 -3.43
N ILE A 80 -6.55 -13.88 -2.55
CA ILE A 80 -6.84 -14.74 -1.41
C ILE A 80 -8.23 -15.30 -1.61
N GLU A 81 -8.31 -16.62 -1.75
CA GLU A 81 -9.55 -17.37 -1.90
C GLU A 81 -9.77 -18.34 -0.72
N PRO A 82 -11.02 -18.63 -0.34
CA PRO A 82 -11.33 -19.70 0.60
C PRO A 82 -10.90 -21.08 0.06
N ALA A 83 -10.19 -21.87 0.88
CA ALA A 83 -9.72 -23.22 0.48
C ALA A 83 -10.07 -24.32 1.50
N GLY A 84 -11.10 -24.11 2.31
CA GLY A 84 -11.55 -25.03 3.36
C GLY A 84 -11.39 -24.48 4.79
N TYR A 85 -11.61 -25.32 5.80
CA TYR A 85 -11.55 -24.91 7.20
C TYR A 85 -10.13 -24.50 7.60
N ARG A 86 -9.97 -23.23 8.01
CA ARG A 86 -8.67 -22.60 8.40
C ARG A 86 -7.59 -22.63 7.31
N ARG A 87 -7.99 -22.70 6.04
CA ARG A 87 -7.06 -22.64 4.90
C ARG A 87 -7.47 -21.57 3.90
N ARG A 88 -6.46 -21.03 3.25
CA ARG A 88 -6.59 -20.04 2.18
C ARG A 88 -5.77 -20.47 0.99
N ARG A 89 -6.33 -20.24 -0.18
CA ARG A 89 -5.62 -20.37 -1.44
C ARG A 89 -5.09 -18.99 -1.80
N LEU A 90 -3.81 -18.95 -2.11
CA LEU A 90 -3.13 -17.74 -2.57
C LEU A 90 -2.82 -17.89 -4.05
N VAL A 91 -3.17 -16.88 -4.84
CA VAL A 91 -2.67 -16.68 -6.20
C VAL A 91 -1.66 -15.55 -6.13
N LEU A 92 -0.39 -15.85 -6.45
CA LEU A 92 0.73 -14.92 -6.28
C LEU A 92 1.25 -14.47 -7.64
N VAL A 93 1.33 -13.17 -7.84
CA VAL A 93 1.84 -12.56 -9.07
C VAL A 93 2.92 -11.55 -8.72
N ALA A 94 4.06 -11.63 -9.39
CA ALA A 94 5.14 -10.67 -9.27
C ALA A 94 5.71 -10.37 -10.64
N HIS A 95 5.71 -9.11 -11.03
CA HIS A 95 6.30 -8.64 -12.28
C HIS A 95 7.02 -7.31 -12.09
N ASP A 96 8.01 -7.08 -12.93
CA ASP A 96 8.66 -5.79 -13.09
C ASP A 96 8.06 -5.11 -14.33
N GLU A 97 7.44 -3.95 -14.17
CA GLU A 97 6.78 -3.22 -15.26
C GLU A 97 7.77 -2.68 -16.29
N ASP A 98 9.03 -2.40 -15.90
CA ASP A 98 10.03 -1.83 -16.79
C ASP A 98 10.60 -2.87 -17.76
N THR A 99 10.79 -4.10 -17.27
CA THR A 99 11.36 -5.21 -18.05
C THR A 99 10.31 -6.18 -18.56
N VAL A 100 9.07 -6.09 -18.04
CA VAL A 100 7.98 -7.04 -18.30
C VAL A 100 8.33 -8.47 -17.86
N GLU A 101 9.36 -8.64 -17.02
CA GLU A 101 9.79 -9.94 -16.51
C GLU A 101 9.01 -10.33 -15.25
N ALA A 102 8.62 -11.61 -15.19
CA ALA A 102 8.04 -12.20 -13.98
C ALA A 102 9.16 -12.64 -13.02
N ALA A 103 8.86 -12.65 -11.72
CA ALA A 103 9.81 -13.15 -10.73
C ALA A 103 10.24 -14.60 -11.02
N GLU A 104 11.54 -14.87 -10.94
CA GLU A 104 12.15 -16.18 -11.13
C GLU A 104 11.65 -17.16 -10.05
N VAL A 105 11.58 -16.67 -8.82
CA VAL A 105 11.13 -17.44 -7.66
C VAL A 105 10.11 -16.64 -6.87
N ILE A 106 8.99 -17.28 -6.52
CA ILE A 106 8.04 -16.75 -5.55
C ILE A 106 7.91 -17.74 -4.40
N SER A 107 7.88 -17.23 -3.18
CA SER A 107 7.66 -18.02 -1.96
C SER A 107 6.72 -17.30 -0.99
N ALA A 108 6.02 -18.08 -0.17
CA ALA A 108 5.26 -17.59 0.97
C ALA A 108 6.06 -17.80 2.26
N GLN A 109 6.28 -16.75 3.05
CA GLN A 109 6.94 -16.83 4.34
C GLN A 109 5.98 -16.56 5.49
N PHE A 110 6.13 -17.32 6.58
CA PHE A 110 5.36 -17.18 7.81
C PHE A 110 6.19 -16.49 8.92
N PRO A 111 5.55 -15.91 9.96
CA PRO A 111 6.24 -15.24 11.07
C PRO A 111 7.23 -16.12 11.84
N ASN A 112 7.05 -17.43 11.82
CA ASN A 112 7.97 -18.40 12.42
C ASN A 112 9.26 -18.61 11.60
N GLY A 113 9.42 -17.88 10.48
CA GLY A 113 10.56 -17.99 9.57
C GLY A 113 10.43 -19.09 8.51
N GLN A 114 9.41 -19.94 8.58
CA GLN A 114 9.15 -20.98 7.58
C GLN A 114 8.87 -20.35 6.21
N VAL A 115 9.48 -20.90 5.17
CA VAL A 115 9.31 -20.46 3.78
C VAL A 115 8.81 -21.64 2.96
N ILE A 116 7.76 -21.42 2.17
CA ILE A 116 7.22 -22.39 1.23
C ILE A 116 7.42 -21.84 -0.19
N PRO A 117 8.23 -22.50 -1.04
CA PRO A 117 8.35 -22.12 -2.44
C PRO A 117 7.04 -22.39 -3.18
N VAL A 118 6.65 -21.46 -4.06
CA VAL A 118 5.44 -21.55 -4.88
C VAL A 118 5.86 -21.68 -6.34
N ALA A 119 5.89 -22.93 -6.81
CA ALA A 119 6.18 -23.25 -8.20
C ALA A 119 5.03 -22.82 -9.12
N PRO A 120 5.32 -22.44 -10.38
CA PRO A 120 4.28 -22.23 -11.36
C PRO A 120 3.57 -23.56 -11.67
N ASP A 121 2.26 -23.48 -11.88
CA ASP A 121 1.48 -24.60 -12.38
C ASP A 121 1.65 -24.76 -13.90
N ARG A 122 0.87 -25.65 -14.51
CA ARG A 122 0.91 -25.91 -15.97
C ARG A 122 0.50 -24.72 -16.83
N PHE A 123 -0.16 -23.71 -16.26
CA PHE A 123 -0.58 -22.48 -16.91
C PHE A 123 0.35 -21.30 -16.58
N GLY A 124 1.37 -21.53 -15.75
CA GLY A 124 2.30 -20.49 -15.28
C GLY A 124 1.81 -19.75 -14.03
N GLU A 125 0.64 -20.10 -13.51
CA GLU A 125 0.08 -19.46 -12.30
C GLU A 125 0.78 -20.00 -11.05
N ARG A 126 1.10 -19.11 -10.12
CA ARG A 126 1.75 -19.50 -8.86
C ARG A 126 0.73 -19.55 -7.74
N ILE A 127 0.17 -20.74 -7.57
CA ILE A 127 -0.93 -21.00 -6.64
C ILE A 127 -0.43 -21.87 -5.48
N THR A 128 -0.79 -21.52 -4.25
CA THR A 128 -0.53 -22.35 -3.08
C THR A 128 -1.68 -22.33 -2.08
N GLN A 129 -1.70 -23.30 -1.17
CA GLN A 129 -2.62 -23.30 -0.03
C GLN A 129 -1.83 -23.14 1.26
N VAL A 130 -2.24 -22.19 2.09
CA VAL A 130 -1.61 -21.89 3.37
C VAL A 130 -2.63 -21.95 4.51
N PRO A 131 -2.20 -22.22 5.75
CA PRO A 131 -3.03 -22.00 6.92
C PRO A 131 -3.47 -20.53 7.00
N ALA A 132 -4.69 -20.30 7.48
CA ALA A 132 -5.15 -18.95 7.82
C ALA A 132 -4.23 -18.34 8.88
N GLY A 133 -3.90 -17.05 8.72
CA GLY A 133 -2.95 -16.36 9.57
C GLY A 133 -2.10 -15.34 8.83
N THR A 134 -1.00 -14.93 9.45
CA THR A 134 -0.10 -13.92 8.87
C THR A 134 0.92 -14.57 7.94
N VAL A 135 1.13 -13.98 6.78
CA VAL A 135 2.08 -14.43 5.76
C VAL A 135 2.65 -13.21 5.04
N ARG A 136 3.79 -13.37 4.36
CA ARG A 136 4.27 -12.42 3.36
C ARG A 136 4.75 -13.13 2.12
N MET A 137 4.71 -12.43 1.00
CA MET A 137 5.25 -12.89 -0.26
C MET A 137 6.72 -12.47 -0.39
N ILE A 138 7.56 -13.39 -0.86
CA ILE A 138 8.94 -13.12 -1.28
C ILE A 138 9.02 -13.39 -2.76
N ALA A 139 9.48 -12.41 -3.53
CA ALA A 139 9.75 -12.52 -4.95
C ALA A 139 11.24 -12.27 -5.23
N VAL A 140 11.84 -13.12 -6.05
CA VAL A 140 13.22 -13.00 -6.50
C VAL A 140 13.23 -12.63 -7.97
N PHE A 141 13.82 -11.50 -8.29
CA PHE A 141 14.07 -10.99 -9.63
C PHE A 141 15.58 -10.97 -9.90
N PRO A 142 16.02 -10.87 -11.17
CA PRO A 142 17.43 -10.66 -11.50
C PRO A 142 18.02 -9.40 -10.81
N SER A 143 17.18 -8.39 -10.59
CA SER A 143 17.53 -7.12 -9.94
C SER A 143 17.65 -7.22 -8.42
N GLY A 144 17.09 -8.27 -7.79
CA GLY A 144 17.14 -8.47 -6.34
C GLY A 144 15.91 -9.16 -5.75
N VAL A 145 15.84 -9.18 -4.42
CA VAL A 145 14.74 -9.79 -3.67
C VAL A 145 13.82 -8.71 -3.14
N VAL A 146 12.52 -8.86 -3.40
CA VAL A 146 11.47 -7.98 -2.88
C VAL A 146 10.51 -8.77 -2.01
N CYS A 147 10.15 -8.19 -0.87
CA CYS A 147 9.14 -8.76 0.03
C CYS A 147 7.92 -7.84 0.07
N SER A 148 6.73 -8.43 0.08
CA SER A 148 5.55 -7.68 0.53
C SER A 148 5.65 -7.39 2.04
N PRO A 149 4.91 -6.40 2.55
CA PRO A 149 4.55 -6.37 3.96
C PRO A 149 3.90 -7.68 4.41
N TRP A 150 3.85 -7.90 5.73
CA TRP A 150 3.05 -8.96 6.31
C TRP A 150 1.56 -8.65 6.12
N PHE A 151 0.78 -9.65 5.70
CA PHE A 151 -0.66 -9.56 5.54
C PHE A 151 -1.35 -10.80 6.11
N THR A 152 -2.65 -10.67 6.39
CA THR A 152 -3.48 -11.75 6.97
C THR A 152 -4.31 -12.40 5.89
N VAL A 153 -4.38 -13.72 5.91
CA VAL A 153 -5.17 -14.56 5.00
C VAL A 153 -6.19 -15.38 5.79
#